data_AF-A0A959NR46-F1
#
_entry.id   AF-A0A959NR46-F1
#
_cell.length_a   1.000
_cell.length_b   1.000
_cell.length_c   1.000
_cell.angle_alpha   90.00
_cell.angle_beta   90.00
_cell.angle_gamma   90.00
#
_symmetry.space_group_name_H-M   'P 1'
#
loop_
_entity.id
_entity.type
_entity.pdbx_description
1 polymer ?
#
loop_
_entity_poly.entity_id
_entity_poly.type
_entity_poly.pdbx_seq_one_letter_code
_entity_poly.pdbx_strand_id
1 'polypeptide(L)'
;MAKVRSKAKTERRKFISPFKNYWNKTNYLIFYLGIFLLLLGFYLMSIGPWDNPLSLSYSPIILLVAYLIIFPLAILFRNKNKVSDVSS
;
A
#
# COMPACT_ATOMS: atom_id res chain seq x y z
N MET A 1 -45.45 -5.42 -41.01
CA MET A 1 -43.97 -5.33 -40.94
C MET A 1 -43.60 -4.48 -39.73
N ALA A 2 -43.16 -5.10 -38.63
CA ALA A 2 -42.88 -4.40 -37.37
C ALA A 2 -41.41 -3.92 -37.33
N LYS A 3 -41.22 -2.63 -37.12
CA LYS A 3 -39.92 -1.95 -37.13
C LYS A 3 -39.31 -2.02 -35.73
N VAL A 4 -38.43 -3.00 -35.50
CA VAL A 4 -37.69 -3.14 -34.23
C VAL A 4 -36.62 -2.04 -34.18
N ARG A 5 -36.88 -0.97 -33.43
CA ARG A 5 -35.85 0.00 -33.02
C ARG A 5 -35.27 -0.45 -31.69
N SER A 6 -34.23 -1.28 -31.72
CA SER A 6 -33.45 -1.54 -30.51
C SER A 6 -32.63 -0.29 -30.19
N LYS A 7 -33.06 0.48 -29.18
CA LYS A 7 -32.21 1.48 -28.54
C LYS A 7 -31.13 0.72 -27.77
N ALA A 8 -29.96 0.57 -28.40
CA ALA A 8 -28.75 0.13 -27.72
C ALA A 8 -28.38 1.19 -26.68
N LYS A 9 -28.89 1.04 -25.46
CA LYS A 9 -28.48 1.82 -24.30
C LYS A 9 -27.06 1.37 -23.98
N THR A 10 -26.07 2.07 -24.51
CA THR A 10 -24.66 1.88 -24.16
C THR A 10 -24.49 2.25 -22.70
N GLU A 11 -24.68 1.26 -21.83
CA GLU A 11 -24.27 1.29 -20.43
C GLU A 11 -22.76 1.53 -20.43
N ARG A 12 -22.33 2.80 -20.26
CA ARG A 12 -20.93 3.14 -20.01
C ARG A 12 -20.54 2.44 -18.72
N ARG A 13 -19.98 1.23 -18.83
CA ARG A 13 -19.41 0.52 -17.70
C ARG A 13 -18.41 1.46 -17.06
N LYS A 14 -18.71 1.94 -15.86
CA LYS A 14 -17.76 2.72 -15.07
C LYS A 14 -16.53 1.83 -14.90
N PHE A 15 -15.42 2.18 -15.53
CA PHE A 15 -14.14 1.56 -15.29
C PHE A 15 -13.73 1.90 -13.86
N ILE A 16 -14.24 1.09 -12.91
CA ILE A 16 -13.81 1.17 -11.53
C ILE A 16 -12.43 0.54 -11.52
N SER A 17 -11.40 1.38 -11.35
CA SER A 17 -10.02 0.91 -11.26
C SER A 17 -9.91 -0.13 -10.12
N PRO A 18 -9.38 -1.33 -10.38
CA PRO A 18 -9.21 -2.37 -9.36
C PRO A 18 -8.28 -1.92 -8.23
N PHE A 19 -7.54 -0.81 -8.43
CA PHE A 19 -6.62 -0.24 -7.46
C PHE A 19 -7.27 0.69 -6.43
N LYS A 20 -8.57 1.01 -6.56
CA LYS A 20 -9.25 1.91 -5.61
C LYS A 20 -9.26 1.37 -4.17
N ASN A 21 -9.25 0.06 -3.99
CA ASN A 21 -9.48 -0.58 -2.70
C ASN A 21 -8.20 -0.97 -1.92
N TYR A 22 -7.02 -0.56 -2.40
CA TYR A 22 -5.73 -0.85 -1.76
C TYR A 22 -5.47 0.09 -0.57
N TRP A 23 -5.88 1.36 -0.70
CA TRP A 23 -5.59 2.40 0.28
C TRP A 23 -6.63 2.44 1.40
N ASN A 24 -6.55 1.47 2.32
CA ASN A 24 -7.31 1.49 3.57
C ASN A 24 -6.58 2.25 4.68
N LYS A 25 -7.31 2.67 5.72
CA LYS A 25 -6.73 3.35 6.90
C LYS A 25 -5.59 2.54 7.53
N THR A 26 -5.75 1.21 7.59
CA THR A 26 -4.73 0.28 8.11
C THR A 26 -3.48 0.27 7.24
N ASN A 27 -3.62 0.22 5.91
CA ASN A 27 -2.52 0.23 4.97
C ASN A 27 -1.73 1.53 5.02
N TYR A 28 -2.44 2.66 5.17
CA TYR A 28 -1.81 3.96 5.40
C TYR A 28 -0.99 3.97 6.69
N LEU A 29 -1.49 3.39 7.78
CA LEU A 29 -0.76 3.33 9.05
C LEU A 29 0.55 2.52 8.90
N ILE A 30 0.50 1.37 8.22
CA ILE A 30 1.68 0.54 7.95
C ILE A 30 2.66 1.28 7.02
N PHE A 31 2.15 2.02 6.04
CA PHE A 31 2.95 2.85 5.14
C PHE A 31 3.69 3.96 5.89
N TYR A 32 3.01 4.70 6.77
CA TYR A 32 3.63 5.72 7.62
C TYR A 32 4.65 5.12 8.58
N LEU A 33 4.39 3.93 9.13
CA LEU A 33 5.36 3.20 9.96
C LEU A 33 6.62 2.85 9.16
N GLY A 34 6.48 2.43 7.90
CA GLY A 34 7.59 2.18 6.99
C GLY A 34 8.43 3.43 6.72
N ILE A 35 7.77 4.57 6.48
CA ILE A 35 8.45 5.87 6.32
C ILE A 35 9.21 6.25 7.59
N PHE A 36 8.61 6.07 8.76
CA PHE A 36 9.27 6.34 10.03
C PHE A 36 10.52 5.47 10.21
N LEU A 37 10.43 4.17 9.91
CA LEU A 37 11.58 3.26 9.97
C LEU A 37 12.68 3.63 8.98
N LEU A 38 12.31 4.10 7.78
CA LEU A 38 13.24 4.56 6.76
C LEU A 38 14.00 5.79 7.25
N LEU A 39 13.30 6.78 7.81
CA LEU A 39 13.91 7.95 8.42
C LEU A 39 14.84 7.56 9.58
N LEU A 40 14.42 6.64 10.44
CA LEU A 40 15.22 6.16 11.55
C LEU A 40 16.49 5.43 11.08
N GLY A 41 16.39 4.62 10.04
CA GLY A 41 17.53 3.92 9.43
C GLY A 41 18.56 4.89 8.86
N PHE A 42 18.12 5.88 8.08
CA PHE A 42 19.00 6.93 7.57
C PHE A 42 19.58 7.82 8.68
N TYR A 43 18.80 8.10 9.72
CA TYR A 43 19.26 8.85 10.88
C TYR A 43 20.34 8.10 11.66
N LEU A 44 20.17 6.78 11.86
CA LEU A 44 21.22 5.92 12.43
C LEU A 44 22.48 5.92 11.57
N MET A 45 22.34 5.95 10.25
CA MET A 45 23.48 6.07 9.33
C MET A 45 24.19 7.43 9.46
N SER A 46 23.47 8.46 9.88
CA SER A 46 23.99 9.80 10.08
C SER A 46 24.65 10.00 11.44
N ILE A 47 24.33 9.17 12.45
CA ILE A 47 24.88 9.26 13.80
C ILE A 47 25.91 8.17 13.99
N GLY A 48 27.13 8.46 13.57
CA GLY A 48 28.28 7.67 13.96
C GLY A 48 29.44 7.85 12.98
N PRO A 49 30.68 7.67 13.46
CA PRO A 49 31.78 7.37 12.56
C PRO A 49 31.44 6.10 11.76
N TRP A 50 31.80 6.11 10.49
CA TRP A 50 31.72 5.00 9.52
C TRP A 50 32.29 3.66 10.03
N ASP A 51 33.07 3.66 11.11
CA ASP A 51 33.64 2.47 11.75
C ASP A 51 32.72 1.81 12.79
N ASN A 52 31.61 2.46 13.17
CA ASN A 52 30.71 1.92 14.18
C ASN A 52 29.81 0.84 13.55
N PRO A 53 29.80 -0.41 14.09
CA PRO A 53 28.97 -1.50 13.57
C PRO A 53 27.47 -1.17 13.50
N LEU A 54 26.99 -0.23 14.34
CA LEU A 54 25.63 0.29 14.29
C LEU A 54 25.29 0.98 12.96
N SER A 55 26.22 1.74 12.40
CA SER A 55 26.03 2.41 11.12
C SER A 55 26.29 1.47 9.94
N LEU A 56 27.28 0.59 10.07
CA LEU A 56 27.73 -0.26 8.96
C LEU A 56 26.84 -1.48 8.71
N SER A 57 26.27 -2.07 9.78
CA SER A 57 25.47 -3.31 9.67
C SER A 57 24.00 -3.10 9.98
N TYR A 58 23.67 -2.38 11.06
CA TYR A 58 22.26 -2.28 11.50
C TYR A 58 21.44 -1.35 10.62
N SER A 59 22.01 -0.22 10.16
CA SER A 59 21.29 0.72 9.30
C SER A 59 20.86 0.08 7.96
N PRO A 60 21.73 -0.60 7.20
CA PRO A 60 21.32 -1.30 5.98
C PRO A 60 20.26 -2.38 6.21
N ILE A 61 20.33 -3.11 7.33
CA ILE A 61 19.35 -4.15 7.67
C ILE A 61 17.97 -3.54 7.93
N ILE A 62 17.91 -2.44 8.67
CA ILE A 62 16.66 -1.72 8.96
C ILE A 62 16.04 -1.17 7.67
N LEU A 63 16.85 -0.59 6.80
CA LEU A 63 16.42 -0.13 5.49
C LEU A 63 15.91 -1.28 4.62
N LEU A 64 16.61 -2.42 4.63
CA LEU A 64 16.21 -3.62 3.89
C LEU A 64 14.86 -4.16 4.36
N VAL A 65 14.64 -4.25 5.68
CA VAL A 65 13.35 -4.67 6.25
C VAL A 65 12.24 -3.68 5.88
N ALA A 66 12.50 -2.38 5.97
CA ALA A 66 11.54 -1.36 5.56
C ALA A 66 11.14 -1.54 4.08
N TYR A 67 12.12 -1.70 3.19
CA TYR A 67 11.91 -1.82 1.75
C TYR A 67 11.28 -3.15 1.31
N LEU A 68 11.75 -4.28 1.84
CA LEU A 68 11.35 -5.61 1.37
C LEU A 68 10.15 -6.19 2.12
N ILE A 69 9.87 -5.73 3.34
CA ILE A 69 8.80 -6.29 4.15
C ILE A 69 7.69 -5.26 4.35
N ILE A 70 8.04 -4.08 4.86
CA ILE A 70 7.03 -3.11 5.33
C ILE A 70 6.29 -2.44 4.16
N PHE A 71 7.00 -1.97 3.13
CA PHE A 71 6.35 -1.39 1.95
C PHE A 71 5.49 -2.41 1.19
N PRO A 72 5.96 -3.65 0.92
CA PRO A 72 5.12 -4.67 0.31
C PRO A 72 3.92 -5.03 1.16
N LEU A 73 4.06 -5.17 2.49
CA LEU A 73 2.90 -5.38 3.37
C LEU A 73 1.93 -4.19 3.30
N ALA A 74 2.41 -2.96 3.39
CA ALA A 74 1.55 -1.77 3.34
C ALA A 74 0.68 -1.75 2.07
N ILE A 75 1.23 -2.21 0.95
CA ILE A 75 0.52 -2.27 -0.32
C ILE A 75 -0.39 -3.52 -0.39
N LEU A 76 0.13 -4.71 -0.06
CA LEU A 76 -0.58 -5.98 -0.28
C LEU A 76 -1.64 -6.29 0.78
N PHE A 77 -1.57 -5.69 1.97
CA PHE A 77 -2.42 -6.04 3.11
C PHE A 77 -3.85 -5.55 2.89
N ARG A 78 -4.68 -6.33 2.20
CA ARG A 78 -6.10 -6.00 2.01
C ARG A 78 -6.93 -6.56 3.17
N ASN A 79 -7.49 -5.67 3.99
CA ASN A 79 -8.48 -6.08 4.97
C ASN A 79 -9.73 -6.60 4.23
N LYS A 80 -10.08 -7.87 4.47
CA LYS A 80 -11.23 -8.56 3.84
C LYS A 80 -12.55 -8.21 4.53
N ASN A 81 -12.53 -7.41 5.59
CA ASN A 81 -13.67 -7.23 6.48
C ASN A 81 -14.51 -6.03 6.08
N LYS A 82 -15.23 -6.12 4.96
CA LYS A 82 -16.53 -5.44 4.71
C LYS A 82 -17.29 -6.21 3.64
N VAL A 83 -17.70 -7.43 3.97
CA VAL A 83 -18.76 -8.18 3.28
C VAL A 83 -19.83 -8.49 4.32
N SER A 84 -20.53 -7.45 4.79
CA SER A 84 -21.64 -7.63 5.73
C SER A 84 -22.65 -6.47 5.75
N ASP A 85 -22.66 -5.58 4.75
CA ASP A 85 -23.60 -4.45 4.69
C ASP A 85 -24.36 -4.38 3.35
N VAL A 86 -24.70 -5.53 2.75
CA VAL A 86 -25.59 -5.61 1.57
C VAL A 86 -26.61 -6.74 1.77
N SER A 87 -27.34 -6.69 2.89
CA SER A 87 -28.58 -7.45 3.08
C SER A 87 -29.34 -6.88 4.29
N SER A 88 -29.91 -5.69 4.14
CA SER A 88 -31.00 -5.18 4.98
C SER A 88 -31.88 -4.28 4.12
#